data_AF-A0A560NYH1-F1
#
_entry.id   AF-A0A560NYH1-F1
#
_cell.length_a   1.000
_cell.length_b   1.000
_cell.length_c   1.000
_cell.angle_alpha   90.00
_cell.angle_beta   90.00
_cell.angle_gamma   90.00
#
_symmetry.space_group_name_H-M   'P 1'
#
loop_
_entity.id
_entity.type
_entity.pdbx_description
1 polymer ?
#
loop_
_entity_poly.entity_id
_entity_poly.type
_entity_poly.pdbx_seq_one_letter_code
_entity_poly.pdbx_strand_id
1 'polypeptide(L)'
;MKDYLDKKKLLIRQGHQLWHLHNALQENPEEVVIGELARVYKDVGRVVTISEGMVLAAANITAYRSTEEGERVMQRTRRNLKARTKPTLLFT
;
A
#
# COMPACT_ATOMS: atom_id res chain seq x y z
N MET A 1 9.62 -6.17 -17.34
CA MET A 1 9.77 -5.27 -16.17
C MET A 1 9.47 -3.79 -16.46
N LYS A 2 9.76 -3.24 -17.65
CA LYS A 2 9.46 -1.81 -17.97
C LYS A 2 7.96 -1.46 -17.91
N ASP A 3 7.06 -2.38 -18.27
CA ASP A 3 5.61 -2.16 -18.19
C ASP A 3 5.02 -2.14 -16.78
N TYR A 4 5.63 -2.84 -15.82
CA TYR A 4 5.14 -2.89 -14.45
C TYR A 4 5.30 -1.52 -13.76
N LEU A 5 6.38 -0.80 -14.09
CA LEU A 5 6.72 0.51 -13.56
C LEU A 5 6.16 1.68 -14.39
N ASP A 6 5.29 1.42 -15.37
CA ASP A 6 4.58 2.48 -16.08
C ASP A 6 3.68 3.25 -15.08
N LYS A 7 4.02 4.52 -14.87
CA LYS A 7 3.36 5.42 -13.91
C LYS A 7 1.87 5.56 -14.17
N LYS A 8 1.44 5.52 -15.45
CA LYS A 8 0.02 5.65 -15.80
C LYS A 8 -0.77 4.44 -15.32
N LYS A 9 -0.20 3.24 -15.48
CA LYS A 9 -0.83 1.98 -15.03
C LYS A 9 -0.75 1.81 -13.51
N LEU A 10 0.25 2.39 -12.85
CA LEU A 10 0.39 2.33 -11.39
C LEU A 10 -0.77 3.01 -10.67
N LEU A 11 -1.09 4.25 -11.02
CA LEU A 11 -2.18 5.01 -10.38
C LEU A 11 -3.52 4.33 -10.56
N ILE A 12 -3.80 3.82 -11.76
CA ILE A 12 -5.05 3.11 -12.07
C ILE A 12 -5.13 1.83 -11.22
N ARG A 13 -4.09 0.98 -11.20
CA ARG A 13 -4.10 -0.26 -10.41
C ARG A 13 -4.23 -0.02 -8.91
N GLN A 14 -3.52 0.98 -8.39
CA GLN A 14 -3.63 1.36 -6.97
C GLN A 14 -5.03 1.90 -6.66
N GLY A 15 -5.61 2.71 -7.55
CA GLY A 15 -6.99 3.18 -7.42
C GLY A 15 -8.00 2.03 -7.37
N HIS A 16 -7.90 1.04 -8.27
CA HIS A 16 -8.75 -0.15 -8.23
C HIS A 16 -8.58 -0.95 -6.93
N GLN A 17 -7.33 -1.16 -6.48
CA GLN A 17 -7.06 -1.89 -5.24
C GLN A 17 -7.71 -1.21 -4.03
N LEU A 18 -7.54 0.11 -3.90
CA LEU A 18 -8.12 0.88 -2.80
C LEU A 18 -9.64 0.98 -2.91
N TRP A 19 -10.20 1.07 -4.13
CA TRP A 19 -11.64 1.08 -4.36
C TRP A 19 -12.30 -0.23 -3.92
N HIS A 20 -11.74 -1.38 -4.33
CA HIS A 20 -12.26 -2.69 -3.91
C HIS A 20 -12.12 -2.88 -2.39
N LEU A 21 -11.00 -2.44 -1.81
CA LEU A 21 -10.79 -2.52 -0.37
C LEU A 21 -11.77 -1.63 0.41
N HIS A 22 -12.01 -0.40 -0.06
CA HIS A 22 -12.99 0.50 0.53
C HIS A 22 -14.38 -0.11 0.54
N ASN A 23 -14.85 -0.62 -0.60
CA ASN A 23 -16.18 -1.22 -0.69
C ASN A 23 -16.29 -2.48 0.18
N ALA A 24 -15.27 -3.34 0.19
CA ALA A 24 -15.26 -4.52 1.04
C ALA A 24 -15.41 -4.17 2.53
N LEU A 25 -14.77 -3.09 2.99
CA LEU A 25 -14.85 -2.58 4.37
C LEU A 25 -16.17 -1.83 4.66
N GLN A 26 -16.85 -1.28 3.65
CA GLN A 26 -18.20 -0.73 3.80
C GLN A 26 -19.25 -1.84 3.94
N GLU A 27 -19.04 -2.95 3.23
CA GLU A 27 -20.01 -4.04 3.12
C GLU A 27 -19.86 -5.11 4.21
N ASN A 28 -18.69 -5.19 4.86
CA ASN A 28 -18.36 -6.27 5.79
C ASN A 28 -17.56 -5.77 7.01
N PRO A 29 -17.64 -6.46 8.17
CA PRO A 29 -16.74 -6.21 9.30
C PRO A 29 -15.26 -6.39 8.93
N GLU A 30 -14.38 -5.58 9.51
CA GLU A 30 -12.94 -5.56 9.20
C GLU A 30 -12.29 -6.94 9.37
N GLU A 31 -12.64 -7.67 10.44
CA GLU A 31 -12.13 -9.00 10.75
C GLU A 31 -12.48 -10.03 9.67
N VAL A 32 -13.65 -9.89 9.03
CA VAL A 32 -14.08 -10.74 7.92
C VAL A 32 -13.23 -10.44 6.68
N VAL A 33 -13.03 -9.14 6.39
CA VAL A 33 -12.21 -8.70 5.26
C VAL A 33 -10.74 -9.13 5.42
N ILE A 34 -10.18 -9.03 6.63
CA ILE A 34 -8.81 -9.52 6.94
C ILE A 34 -8.72 -11.02 6.66
N GLY A 35 -9.68 -11.80 7.16
CA GLY A 35 -9.71 -13.25 6.99
C GLY A 35 -9.75 -13.64 5.51
N GLU A 36 -10.58 -12.96 4.73
CA GLU A 36 -10.72 -13.26 3.31
C GLU A 36 -9.51 -12.84 2.49
N LEU A 37 -8.94 -11.65 2.74
CA LEU A 37 -7.70 -11.22 2.10
C LEU A 37 -6.54 -12.18 2.42
N ALA A 38 -6.44 -12.67 3.66
CA ALA A 38 -5.40 -13.61 4.04
C ALA A 38 -5.49 -14.93 3.26
N ARG A 39 -6.70 -15.46 3.04
CA ARG A 39 -6.93 -16.65 2.21
C ARG A 39 -6.54 -16.39 0.76
N VAL A 40 -7.07 -15.32 0.17
CA VAL A 40 -6.79 -14.97 -1.23
C VAL A 40 -5.30 -14.76 -1.47
N TYR A 41 -4.57 -14.09 -0.56
CA TYR A 41 -3.12 -13.93 -0.67
C TYR A 41 -2.38 -15.27 -0.71
N LYS A 42 -2.82 -16.24 0.07
CA LYS A 42 -2.24 -17.59 0.08
C LYS A 42 -2.60 -18.34 -1.22
N ASP A 43 -3.85 -18.26 -1.65
CA ASP A 43 -4.34 -18.95 -2.85
C ASP A 43 -3.66 -18.48 -4.13
N VAL A 44 -3.38 -17.17 -4.23
CA VAL A 44 -2.62 -16.60 -5.36
C VAL A 44 -1.10 -16.71 -5.20
N GLY A 45 -0.61 -17.41 -4.18
CA GLY A 45 0.80 -17.69 -3.95
C GLY A 45 1.65 -16.47 -3.57
N ARG A 46 1.05 -15.43 -2.97
CA ARG A 46 1.77 -14.22 -2.52
C ARG A 46 2.37 -14.39 -1.13
N VAL A 47 1.85 -15.32 -0.34
CA VAL A 47 2.34 -15.72 0.98
C VAL A 47 2.34 -17.24 1.09
N VAL A 48 3.17 -17.79 1.98
CA VAL A 48 3.29 -19.25 2.19
C VAL A 48 2.26 -19.73 3.21
N THR A 49 2.01 -18.93 4.24
CA THR A 49 1.15 -19.30 5.37
C THR A 49 -0.05 -18.37 5.53
N ILE A 50 -1.09 -18.85 6.19
CA ILE A 50 -2.25 -18.01 6.51
C ILE A 50 -1.87 -16.86 7.44
N SER A 51 -0.92 -17.09 8.36
CA SER A 51 -0.41 -16.08 9.30
C SER A 51 0.27 -14.92 8.56
N GLU A 52 1.11 -15.21 7.58
CA GLU A 52 1.68 -14.19 6.70
C GLU A 52 0.58 -13.42 5.94
N GLY A 53 -0.44 -14.12 5.47
CA GLY A 53 -1.61 -13.53 4.83
C GLY A 53 -2.34 -12.55 5.74
N MET A 54 -2.56 -12.91 7.01
CA MET A 54 -3.21 -12.04 8.00
C MET A 54 -2.39 -10.79 8.29
N VAL A 55 -1.06 -10.93 8.45
CA VAL A 55 -0.16 -9.78 8.65
C VAL A 55 -0.22 -8.82 7.46
N LEU A 56 -0.14 -9.36 6.23
CA LEU A 56 -0.19 -8.55 5.02
C LEU A 56 -1.56 -7.89 4.81
N ALA A 57 -2.66 -8.60 5.07
CA ALA A 57 -4.02 -8.07 4.99
C ALA A 57 -4.22 -6.92 6.00
N ALA A 58 -3.86 -7.15 7.27
CA ALA A 58 -3.96 -6.13 8.32
C ALA A 58 -3.11 -4.89 8.00
N ALA A 59 -1.89 -5.08 7.47
CA ALA A 59 -1.02 -3.98 7.05
C ALA A 59 -1.66 -3.15 5.92
N ASN A 60 -2.27 -3.79 4.92
CA ASN A 60 -2.95 -3.08 3.84
C ASN A 60 -4.18 -2.30 4.31
N ILE A 61 -5.01 -2.87 5.19
CA ILE A 61 -6.17 -2.18 5.76
C ILE A 61 -5.72 -1.01 6.65
N THR A 62 -4.66 -1.19 7.43
CA THR A 62 -4.08 -0.12 8.25
C THR A 62 -3.53 1.01 7.37
N ALA A 63 -2.80 0.67 6.30
CA ALA A 63 -2.28 1.64 5.35
C ALA A 63 -3.41 2.38 4.60
N TYR A 64 -4.48 1.66 4.25
CA TYR A 64 -5.69 2.24 3.66
C TYR A 64 -6.35 3.25 4.60
N ARG A 65 -6.61 2.88 5.86
CA ARG A 65 -7.14 3.82 6.87
C ARG A 65 -6.22 5.01 7.09
N SER A 66 -4.91 4.79 6.99
CA SER A 66 -3.94 5.86 7.07
C SER A 66 -4.07 6.86 5.91
N THR A 67 -4.72 6.56 4.77
CA THR A 67 -4.72 7.47 3.61
C THR A 67 -5.40 8.83 3.83
N GLU A 68 -6.31 8.99 4.80
CA GLU A 68 -6.88 10.32 5.14
C GLU A 68 -5.83 11.28 5.74
N GLU A 69 -4.79 10.78 6.41
CA GLU A 69 -3.69 11.60 7.00
C GLU A 69 -2.29 11.26 6.44
N GLY A 70 -2.18 10.11 5.78
CA GLY A 70 -0.95 9.40 5.40
C GLY A 70 -0.46 9.74 4.00
N GLU A 71 -1.32 10.31 3.15
CA GLU A 71 -0.88 10.85 1.86
C GLU A 71 0.27 11.86 2.06
N ARG A 72 0.15 12.68 3.11
CA ARG A 72 1.18 13.65 3.49
C ARG A 72 2.46 12.98 3.97
N VAL A 73 2.40 11.80 4.59
CA VAL A 73 3.60 11.06 5.05
C VAL A 73 4.46 10.68 3.85
N MET A 74 3.86 10.14 2.79
CA MET A 74 4.60 9.75 1.57
C MET A 74 5.18 10.96 0.84
N GLN A 75 4.41 12.05 0.73
CA GLN A 75 4.90 13.31 0.15
C GLN A 75 6.06 13.92 0.98
N ARG A 76 5.95 13.91 2.31
CA ARG A 76 6.98 14.38 3.25
C ARG A 76 8.24 13.54 3.16
N THR A 77 8.12 12.21 3.17
CA THR A 77 9.26 11.29 3.02
C THR A 77 9.98 11.53 1.70
N ARG A 78 9.26 11.66 0.58
CA ARG A 78 9.86 12.01 -0.72
C ARG A 78 10.59 13.35 -0.68
N ARG A 79 9.99 14.37 -0.06
CA ARG A 79 10.61 15.70 0.10
C ARG A 79 11.90 15.61 0.93
N ASN A 80 11.86 14.91 2.05
CA ASN A 80 12.99 14.74 2.96
C ASN A 80 14.14 14.00 2.30
N LEU A 81 13.85 12.91 1.57
CA LEU A 81 14.85 12.17 0.81
C LEU A 81 15.51 13.08 -0.22
N LYS A 82 14.74 13.84 -1.02
CA LYS A 82 15.30 14.82 -1.97
C LYS A 82 16.17 15.88 -1.31
N ALA A 83 15.78 16.39 -0.15
CA ALA A 83 16.56 17.38 0.59
C ALA A 83 17.89 16.78 1.09
N ARG A 84 17.88 15.54 1.59
CA ARG A 84 19.08 14.81 2.03
C ARG A 84 20.02 14.42 0.89
N THR A 85 19.49 14.22 -0.32
CA THR A 85 20.31 13.81 -1.48
C THR A 85 20.94 14.99 -2.21
N LYS A 86 20.50 16.23 -1.95
CA LYS A 86 21.27 17.40 -2.40
C LYS A 86 22.52 17.46 -1.52
N PRO A 87 23.74 17.25 -2.06
CA PRO A 87 24.93 17.54 -1.27
C PRO A 87 24.84 19.01 -0.89
N THR A 88 25.11 19.27 0.37
CA THR A 88 25.45 20.61 0.85
C THR A 88 26.65 21.08 0.03
N LEU A 89 26.40 21.71 -1.12
CA LEU A 89 27.35 22.56 -1.81
C LEU A 89 27.42 23.85 -0.99
N LEU A 90 27.99 23.72 0.21
CA LEU A 90 28.59 24.84 0.93
C LEU A 90 30.06 24.45 1.05
N PHE A 91 30.93 25.44 0.84
CA PHE A 91 32.38 25.34 0.63
C PHE A 91 32.81 25.10 -0.82
N THR A 92 32.67 26.14 -1.64
CA THR A 92 33.81 26.85 -2.27
C THR A 92 33.45 28.31 -2.46
#